data_AF-A0A4V2Z9E2-F1
#
_entry.id   AF-A0A4V2Z9E2-F1
#
_cell.length_a   1.000
_cell.length_b   1.000
_cell.length_c   1.000
_cell.angle_alpha   90.00
_cell.angle_beta   90.00
_cell.angle_gamma   90.00
#
_symmetry.space_group_name_H-M   'P 1'
#
loop_
_entity.id
_entity.type
_entity.pdbx_description
1 polymer ?
#
loop_
_entity_poly.entity_id
_entity_poly.type
_entity_poly.pdbx_seq_one_letter_code
_entity_poly.pdbx_strand_id
1 'polypeptide(L)'
;MTKRIKTGGRTVGTVNKTTAETKELLQKIVGNELDNISDLLDKLEPKDRFDAVIKLLPYLIPKQNYIEIETEIKQKPIDLSLMTTAELIERAKAINKLDE
;
A
#
# COMPACT_ATOMS: atom_id res chain seq x y z
N MET A 1 -9.25 -19.89 -40.09
CA MET A 1 -8.46 -18.71 -40.51
C MET A 1 -7.08 -18.81 -39.89
N THR A 2 -6.03 -18.95 -40.71
CA THR A 2 -4.65 -19.17 -40.22
C THR A 2 -4.05 -17.85 -39.73
N LYS A 3 -3.69 -17.79 -38.44
CA LYS A 3 -3.10 -16.62 -37.79
C LYS A 3 -1.70 -16.37 -38.38
N ARG A 4 -1.53 -15.28 -39.13
CA ARG A 4 -0.23 -14.86 -39.69
C ARG A 4 0.72 -14.53 -38.53
N ILE A 5 1.86 -15.23 -38.47
CA ILE A 5 2.91 -15.00 -37.47
C ILE A 5 3.71 -13.78 -37.92
N LYS A 6 3.94 -12.82 -37.02
CA LYS A 6 4.69 -11.59 -37.34
C LYS A 6 6.18 -11.94 -37.48
N THR A 7 6.76 -11.72 -38.66
CA THR A 7 8.15 -12.09 -39.01
C THR A 7 9.15 -10.93 -38.89
N GLY A 8 8.84 -9.89 -38.10
CA GLY A 8 9.75 -8.77 -37.86
C GLY A 8 9.08 -7.41 -37.60
N GLY A 9 9.89 -6.42 -37.25
CA GLY A 9 9.49 -5.06 -36.90
C GLY A 9 9.55 -4.79 -35.39
N ARG A 10 9.09 -3.60 -34.96
CA ARG A 10 9.09 -3.20 -33.54
C ARG A 10 8.28 -4.20 -32.70
N THR A 11 8.88 -4.71 -31.62
CA THR A 11 8.20 -5.59 -30.66
C THR A 11 7.27 -4.75 -29.78
N VAL A 12 6.12 -5.32 -29.45
CA VAL A 12 5.13 -4.66 -28.57
C VAL A 12 5.77 -4.50 -27.20
N GLY A 13 5.70 -3.30 -26.62
CA GLY A 13 6.34 -2.96 -25.35
C GLY A 13 7.72 -2.31 -25.45
N THR A 14 8.31 -2.20 -26.66
CA THR A 14 9.55 -1.42 -26.82
C THR A 14 9.29 0.06 -26.60
N VAL A 15 9.92 0.64 -25.58
CA VAL A 15 9.89 2.08 -25.27
C VAL A 15 10.35 2.91 -26.47
N ASN A 16 9.73 4.08 -26.67
CA ASN A 16 10.16 4.98 -27.73
C ASN A 16 11.58 5.47 -27.39
N LYS A 17 12.50 5.41 -28.37
CA LYS A 17 13.90 5.82 -28.17
C LYS A 17 14.00 7.27 -27.65
N THR A 18 13.21 8.17 -28.22
CA THR A 18 13.11 9.58 -27.78
C THR A 18 12.64 9.72 -26.34
N THR A 19 11.69 8.88 -25.89
CA THR A 19 11.23 8.93 -24.49
C THR A 19 12.24 8.35 -23.50
N ALA A 20 13.09 7.42 -23.95
CA ALA A 20 14.17 6.90 -23.12
C ALA A 20 15.27 7.96 -22.94
N GLU A 21 15.68 8.61 -24.02
CA GLU A 21 16.68 9.68 -24.01
C GLU A 21 16.24 10.87 -23.15
N THR A 22 14.98 11.31 -23.26
CA THR A 22 14.46 12.39 -22.40
C THR A 22 14.39 11.98 -20.93
N LYS A 23 14.02 10.73 -20.64
CA LYS A 23 14.00 10.22 -19.25
C LYS A 23 15.40 10.16 -18.65
N GLU A 24 16.40 9.73 -19.42
CA GLU A 24 17.80 9.73 -18.99
C GLU A 24 18.32 11.14 -18.71
N LEU A 25 18.00 12.11 -19.58
CA LEU A 25 18.36 13.50 -19.36
C LEU A 25 17.72 14.06 -18.09
N LEU A 26 16.42 13.79 -17.89
CA LEU A 26 15.69 14.23 -16.69
C LEU A 26 16.31 13.60 -15.43
N GLN A 27 16.66 12.32 -15.48
CA GLN A 27 17.28 11.62 -14.37
C GLN A 27 18.65 12.21 -14.01
N LYS A 28 19.45 12.60 -15.00
CA LYS A 28 20.73 13.30 -14.77
C LYS A 28 20.53 14.66 -14.11
N ILE A 29 19.56 15.45 -14.59
CA ILE A 29 19.26 16.77 -14.00
C ILE A 29 18.83 16.60 -12.54
N VAL A 30 17.86 15.72 -12.28
CA VAL A 30 17.39 15.46 -10.91
C VAL A 30 18.51 14.95 -10.02
N GLY A 31 19.37 14.05 -10.51
CA GLY A 31 20.54 13.57 -9.77
C GLY A 31 21.47 14.70 -9.35
N ASN A 32 21.82 15.59 -10.27
CA ASN A 32 22.67 16.75 -9.98
C ASN A 32 22.03 17.70 -8.96
N GLU A 33 20.71 17.92 -9.03
CA GLU A 33 20.00 18.76 -8.05
C GLU A 33 19.97 18.12 -6.66
N LEU A 34 19.86 16.78 -6.58
CA LEU A 34 19.92 16.05 -5.32
C LEU A 34 21.31 16.13 -4.68
N ASP A 35 22.38 16.10 -5.47
CA ASP A 35 23.75 16.27 -4.96
C ASP A 35 23.97 17.67 -4.36
N ASN A 36 23.31 18.69 -4.93
CA ASN A 36 23.40 20.08 -4.49
C ASN A 36 22.28 20.50 -3.51
N ILE A 37 21.47 19.56 -3.02
CA ILE A 37 20.24 19.88 -2.28
C ILE A 37 20.53 20.64 -0.98
N SER A 38 21.65 20.38 -0.32
CA SER A 38 22.07 21.10 0.89
C SER A 38 22.26 22.59 0.62
N ASP A 39 22.99 22.93 -0.44
CA ASP A 39 23.26 24.32 -0.83
C ASP A 39 21.98 25.04 -1.30
N LEU A 40 21.04 24.31 -1.90
CA LEU A 40 19.74 24.85 -2.31
C LEU A 40 18.82 25.11 -1.11
N LEU A 41 18.83 24.21 -0.12
CA LEU A 41 18.06 24.38 1.12
C LEU A 41 18.56 25.56 1.95
N ASP A 42 19.87 25.83 1.94
CA ASP A 42 20.46 26.97 2.65
C ASP A 42 20.09 28.32 2.03
N LYS A 43 19.83 28.35 0.72
CA LYS A 43 19.42 29.57 -0.02
C LYS A 43 17.92 29.85 0.08
N LEU A 44 17.12 28.90 0.56
CA LEU A 44 15.67 29.02 0.64
C LEU A 44 15.22 29.82 1.86
N GLU A 45 14.04 30.45 1.75
CA GLU A 45 13.42 31.05 2.92
C GLU A 45 13.12 29.98 3.99
N PRO A 46 13.17 30.34 5.29
CA PRO A 46 12.99 29.35 6.36
C PRO A 46 11.70 28.54 6.26
N LYS A 47 10.60 29.15 5.80
CA LYS A 47 9.31 28.47 5.60
C LYS A 47 9.38 27.41 4.49
N ASP A 48 9.91 27.78 3.34
CA ASP A 48 10.00 26.87 2.19
C ASP A 48 10.99 25.74 2.47
N ARG A 49 12.05 26.02 3.23
CA ARG A 49 13.00 24.99 3.70
C ARG A 49 12.31 23.94 4.57
N PHE A 50 11.45 24.36 5.49
CA PHE A 50 10.67 23.42 6.30
C PHE A 50 9.71 22.58 5.44
N ASP A 51 9.03 23.19 4.48
CA ASP A 51 8.11 22.46 3.58
C ASP A 51 8.86 21.43 2.70
N ALA A 52 10.04 21.78 2.20
CA ALA A 52 10.90 20.86 1.46
C ALA A 52 11.30 19.64 2.32
N VAL A 53 11.72 19.87 3.57
CA VAL A 53 12.07 18.79 4.51
C VAL A 53 10.86 17.91 4.81
N ILE A 54 9.68 18.49 5.03
CA ILE A 54 8.44 17.74 5.28
C ILE A 54 8.10 16.83 4.09
N LYS A 55 8.32 17.28 2.86
CA LYS A 55 8.10 16.47 1.65
C LYS A 55 9.12 15.35 1.49
N LEU A 56 10.33 15.47 2.05
CA LEU A 56 11.37 14.45 2.01
C LEU A 56 11.22 13.38 3.11
N LEU A 57 10.64 13.72 4.27
CA LEU A 57 10.44 12.79 5.39
C LEU A 57 9.76 11.45 5.05
N PRO A 58 8.72 11.37 4.19
CA PRO A 58 8.05 10.11 3.84
C PRO A 58 8.95 9.09 3.14
N TYR A 59 10.08 9.52 2.59
CA TYR A 59 11.06 8.64 1.96
C TYR A 59 12.09 8.08 2.95
N LEU A 60 12.21 8.67 4.14
CA LEU A 60 13.08 8.21 5.23
C LEU A 60 12.33 7.31 6.22
N ILE A 61 11.09 7.69 6.53
CA ILE A 61 10.26 7.01 7.53
C ILE A 61 8.97 6.57 6.85
N PRO A 62 8.54 5.30 7.01
CA PRO A 62 7.25 4.87 6.50
C PRO A 62 6.16 5.73 7.13
N LYS A 63 5.37 6.40 6.28
CA LYS A 63 4.20 7.14 6.76
C LYS A 63 3.27 6.14 7.44
N GLN A 64 2.86 6.44 8.67
CA GLN A 64 1.94 5.58 9.40
C GLN A 64 0.64 5.47 8.61
N ASN A 65 0.36 4.27 8.10
CA ASN A 65 -0.89 3.98 7.42
C ASN A 65 -2.00 4.00 8.47
N TYR A 66 -3.09 4.69 8.15
CA TYR A 66 -4.30 4.63 8.94
C TYR A 66 -4.87 3.20 8.84
N ILE A 67 -4.98 2.50 9.96
CA ILE A 67 -5.58 1.18 10.04
C ILE A 67 -7.01 1.39 10.53
N GLU A 68 -7.99 1.27 9.63
CA GLU A 68 -9.38 1.11 10.01
C GLU A 68 -9.53 -0.30 10.58
N ILE A 69 -9.55 -0.41 11.91
CA ILE A 69 -9.85 -1.68 12.58
C ILE A 69 -11.37 -1.86 12.51
N GLU A 70 -11.86 -2.41 11.41
CA GLU A 70 -13.22 -2.96 11.37
C GLU A 70 -13.23 -4.24 12.21
N THR A 71 -13.56 -4.11 13.50
CA THR A 71 -13.89 -5.28 14.31
C THR A 71 -15.24 -5.82 13.87
N GLU A 72 -15.28 -6.54 12.76
CA GLU A 72 -16.37 -7.48 12.51
C GLU A 72 -16.24 -8.56 13.60
N ILE A 73 -17.07 -8.45 14.64
CA ILE A 73 -17.32 -9.55 15.57
C ILE A 73 -18.03 -10.65 14.77
N LYS A 74 -17.27 -11.41 13.98
CA LYS A 74 -17.75 -12.65 13.37
C LYS A 74 -17.98 -13.61 14.52
N GLN A 75 -19.19 -13.59 15.09
CA GLN A 75 -19.68 -14.70 15.89
C GLN A 75 -19.69 -15.90 14.95
N LYS A 76 -18.60 -16.66 14.94
CA LYS A 76 -18.55 -17.96 14.27
C LYS A 76 -19.71 -18.76 14.86
N PRO A 77 -20.65 -19.30 14.06
CA PRO A 77 -21.71 -20.13 14.61
C PRO A 77 -21.02 -21.26 15.36
N ILE A 78 -21.23 -21.31 16.67
CA ILE A 78 -20.70 -22.37 17.52
C ILE A 78 -21.32 -23.66 16.98
N ASP A 79 -20.50 -24.61 16.56
CA ASP A 79 -20.99 -25.88 16.04
C ASP A 79 -21.33 -26.78 17.22
N LEU A 80 -22.63 -26.90 17.53
CA LEU A 80 -23.13 -27.67 18.69
C LEU A 80 -22.91 -29.18 18.54
N SER A 81 -22.48 -29.66 17.36
CA SER A 81 -22.28 -31.08 17.08
C SER A 81 -21.05 -31.69 17.79
N LEU A 82 -20.12 -30.85 18.29
CA LEU A 82 -18.90 -31.30 18.96
C LEU A 82 -18.98 -31.20 20.50
N MET A 83 -20.10 -30.77 21.07
CA MET A 83 -20.27 -30.66 22.52
C MET A 83 -20.82 -31.96 23.11
N THR A 84 -20.41 -32.25 24.34
CA THR A 84 -20.89 -33.41 25.08
C THR A 84 -22.36 -33.19 25.47
N THR A 85 -23.17 -34.25 25.54
CA THR A 85 -24.61 -34.14 25.91
C THR A 85 -24.83 -33.42 27.24
N ALA A 86 -23.89 -33.53 28.19
CA ALA A 86 -23.93 -32.80 29.46
C ALA A 86 -23.79 -31.28 29.29
N GLU A 87 -22.86 -30.83 28.45
CA GLU A 87 -22.58 -29.41 28.21
C GLU A 87 -23.73 -28.72 27.47
N LEU A 88 -24.42 -29.46 26.60
CA LEU A 88 -25.64 -28.99 25.92
C LEU A 88 -26.79 -28.74 26.90
N ILE A 89 -26.95 -29.60 27.91
CA ILE A 89 -28.00 -29.47 28.92
C ILE A 89 -27.74 -28.27 29.84
N GLU A 90 -26.48 -28.06 30.26
CA GLU A 90 -26.13 -26.90 31.08
C GLU A 90 -26.36 -25.58 30.34
N ARG A 91 -26.01 -25.54 29.04
CA ARG A 91 -26.25 -24.37 28.20
C ARG A 91 -27.74 -24.10 27.99
N ALA A 92 -28.56 -25.12 27.82
CA ALA A 92 -30.03 -24.97 27.71
C ALA A 92 -30.66 -24.45 29.01
N LYS A 93 -30.18 -24.91 30.17
CA LYS A 93 -30.61 -24.39 31.48
C LYS A 93 -30.21 -22.93 31.68
N ALA A 94 -29.03 -22.53 31.21
CA ALA A 94 -28.56 -21.15 31.32
C ALA A 94 -29.42 -20.18 30.49
N ILE A 95 -29.93 -20.62 29.34
CA ILE A 95 -30.84 -19.83 28.48
C ILE A 95 -32.18 -19.61 29.19
N ASN A 96 -32.83 -20.67 29.67
CA ASN A 96 -34.13 -20.55 30.35
C ASN A 96 -34.05 -19.73 31.65
N LYS A 97 -32.89 -19.67 32.30
CA LYS A 97 -32.64 -18.85 33.50
C LYS A 97 -32.47 -17.36 33.19
N LEU A 98 -32.24 -16.99 31.93
CA LEU A 98 -32.18 -15.60 31.49
C LEU A 98 -33.56 -15.06 31.10
N ASP A 99 -34.54 -15.94 30.92
CA ASP A 99 -35.92 -15.61 30.52
C ASP A 99 -36.92 -15.55 31.72
N GLU A 100 -36.46 -15.79 32.96
CA GLU A 100 -37.16 -15.48 34.23
C GLU A 100 -36.53 -14.27 34.93
#